data_AF-A0A3P6SS07-F1
#
_entry.id   AF-A0A3P6SS07-F1
#
_cell.length_a   1.000
_cell.length_b   1.000
_cell.length_c   1.000
_cell.angle_alpha   90.00
_cell.angle_beta   90.00
_cell.angle_gamma   90.00
#
_symmetry.space_group_name_H-M   'P 1'
#
loop_
_entity.id
_entity.type
_entity.pdbx_description
1 polymer ?
#
loop_
_entity_poly.entity_id
_entity_poly.type
_entity_poly.pdbx_seq_one_letter_code
_entity_poly.pdbx_strand_id
1 'polypeptide(L)'
;MTFDGVPPKIIAMIKAYYRSTTTRILVHNNLSEPFAIRSGVRQDCVLMPILFNYAIDWVLGKVLQENDGIDIAPGRGLTDLDYADDIALLTASFGDLQSMVSRVNEVAKSVLCL
;
A
#
# COMPACT_ATOMS: atom_id res chain seq x y z
N MET A 1 -8.17 8.35 5.95
CA MET A 1 -8.20 8.36 4.48
C MET A 1 -9.43 9.14 4.04
N THR A 2 -9.25 10.41 3.68
CA THR A 2 -10.19 11.08 2.79
C THR A 2 -9.86 10.55 1.40
N PHE A 3 -10.79 9.80 0.80
CA PHE A 3 -10.61 9.32 -0.57
C PHE A 3 -10.98 10.48 -1.50
N ASP A 4 -10.09 11.46 -1.58
CA ASP A 4 -10.33 12.69 -2.32
C ASP A 4 -10.58 12.33 -3.80
N GLY A 5 -11.82 12.57 -4.25
CA GLY A 5 -12.27 12.25 -5.60
C GLY A 5 -12.99 10.90 -5.78
N VAL A 6 -13.04 10.00 -4.79
CA VAL A 6 -13.79 8.73 -4.90
C VAL A 6 -15.22 8.91 -4.38
N PRO A 7 -16.26 8.64 -5.19
CA PRO A 7 -17.65 8.78 -4.75
C PRO A 7 -17.97 7.92 -3.51
N PRO A 8 -18.73 8.42 -2.52
CA PRO A 8 -19.07 7.66 -1.31
C PRO A 8 -19.72 6.29 -1.59
N LYS A 9 -20.49 6.18 -2.67
CA LYS A 9 -21.10 4.92 -3.11
C LYS A 9 -20.05 3.87 -3.48
N ILE A 10 -18.96 4.26 -4.16
CA ILE A 10 -17.86 3.35 -4.49
C ILE A 10 -17.17 2.89 -3.21
N ILE A 11 -16.88 3.79 -2.28
CA ILE A 11 -16.28 3.45 -0.98
C ILE A 11 -17.17 2.44 -0.22
N ALA A 12 -18.50 2.65 -0.23
CA ALA A 12 -19.45 1.74 0.40
C ALA A 12 -19.45 0.36 -0.28
N MET A 13 -19.38 0.31 -1.61
CA MET A 13 -19.28 -0.95 -2.36
C MET A 13 -18.00 -1.71 -2.04
N ILE A 14 -16.85 -1.01 -1.96
CA ILE A 14 -15.57 -1.63 -1.59
C ILE A 14 -15.66 -2.19 -0.17
N LYS A 15 -16.15 -1.41 0.80
CA LYS A 15 -16.34 -1.90 2.18
C LYS A 15 -17.27 -3.11 2.24
N ALA A 16 -18.36 -3.12 1.48
CA ALA A 16 -19.27 -4.24 1.41
C ALA A 16 -18.62 -5.48 0.79
N TYR A 17 -17.76 -5.30 -0.22
CA TYR A 17 -17.05 -6.39 -0.89
C TYR A 17 -16.08 -7.15 0.03
N TYR A 18 -15.45 -6.46 0.99
CA TYR A 18 -14.54 -7.08 1.97
C TYR A 18 -15.24 -7.54 3.26
N ARG A 19 -16.48 -7.10 3.51
CA ARG A 19 -17.21 -7.40 4.75
C ARG A 19 -17.47 -8.91 4.90
N SER A 20 -17.11 -9.45 6.07
CA SER A 20 -17.44 -10.84 6.46
C SER A 20 -16.94 -11.89 5.45
N THR A 21 -15.82 -11.64 4.78
CA THR A 21 -15.22 -12.57 3.82
C THR A 21 -14.66 -13.80 4.54
N THR A 22 -15.03 -14.99 4.08
CA THR A 22 -14.37 -16.25 4.47
C THR A 22 -13.70 -16.88 3.25
N THR A 23 -12.67 -17.69 3.48
CA THR A 23 -11.99 -18.46 2.45
C THR A 23 -11.82 -19.91 2.87
N ARG A 24 -11.48 -20.76 1.89
CA ARG A 24 -11.09 -22.16 2.06
C ARG A 24 -9.90 -22.45 1.16
N ILE A 25 -9.01 -23.32 1.61
CA ILE A 25 -7.84 -23.74 0.83
C ILE A 25 -8.13 -25.14 0.27
N LEU A 26 -7.92 -25.33 -1.03
CA LEU A 26 -8.01 -26.62 -1.70
C LEU A 26 -6.62 -27.24 -1.83
N VAL A 27 -6.40 -28.41 -1.25
CA VAL A 27 -5.13 -29.15 -1.32
C VAL A 27 -5.41 -30.61 -1.64
N HIS A 28 -4.88 -31.14 -2.76
CA HIS A 28 -5.10 -32.53 -3.18
C HIS A 28 -6.60 -32.94 -3.16
N ASN A 29 -7.49 -32.11 -3.71
CA ASN A 29 -8.95 -32.28 -3.66
C ASN A 29 -9.62 -32.24 -2.27
N ASN A 30 -8.88 -31.91 -1.21
CA ASN A 30 -9.44 -31.71 0.13
C ASN A 30 -9.57 -30.21 0.40
N LEU A 31 -10.77 -29.79 0.81
CA LEU A 31 -11.03 -28.42 1.21
C LEU A 31 -10.82 -28.26 2.72
N SER A 32 -10.12 -27.20 3.12
CA SER A 32 -10.03 -26.81 4.53
C SER A 32 -11.40 -26.43 5.10
N GLU A 33 -11.48 -26.35 6.43
CA GLU A 33 -12.56 -25.62 7.08
C GLU A 33 -12.53 -24.14 6.67
N PRO A 34 -13.70 -23.48 6.57
CA PRO A 34 -13.75 -22.05 6.30
C PRO A 34 -13.12 -21.24 7.42
N PHE A 35 -12.33 -20.22 7.06
CA PHE A 35 -11.81 -19.24 8.00
C PHE A 35 -12.00 -17.81 7.49
N ALA A 36 -12.12 -16.86 8.42
CA ALA A 36 -12.33 -15.46 8.10
C ALA A 36 -11.04 -14.81 7.57
N ILE A 37 -11.16 -14.04 6.48
CA ILE A 37 -10.10 -13.16 6.02
C ILE A 37 -10.11 -11.91 6.90
N ARG A 38 -9.00 -11.66 7.61
CA ARG A 38 -8.83 -10.50 8.51
C ARG A 38 -7.96 -9.40 7.91
N SER A 39 -7.09 -9.80 7.00
CA SER A 39 -6.20 -8.98 6.21
C SER A 39 -5.80 -9.79 4.99
N GLY A 40 -5.19 -9.12 4.03
CA GLY A 40 -4.73 -9.68 2.78
C GLY A 40 -5.54 -9.19 1.60
N VAL A 41 -4.84 -9.16 0.49
CA VAL A 41 -5.40 -8.88 -0.81
C VAL A 41 -6.00 -10.14 -1.42
N ARG A 42 -7.23 -10.07 -1.94
CA ARG A 42 -7.77 -11.09 -2.87
C ARG A 42 -6.95 -11.05 -4.18
N GLN A 43 -6.10 -12.05 -4.37
CA GLN A 43 -5.38 -12.27 -5.63
C GLN A 43 -6.38 -12.41 -6.80
N ASP A 44 -5.93 -12.04 -8.00
CA ASP A 44 -6.74 -12.01 -9.24
C ASP A 44 -7.94 -11.05 -9.24
N CYS A 45 -8.05 -10.17 -8.23
CA CYS A 45 -9.08 -9.14 -8.20
C CYS A 45 -8.59 -7.88 -8.94
N VAL A 46 -9.31 -7.47 -9.98
CA VAL A 46 -9.01 -6.27 -10.80
C VAL A 46 -8.98 -4.98 -9.98
N LEU A 47 -9.75 -4.91 -8.89
CA LEU A 47 -9.77 -3.75 -7.99
C LEU A 47 -8.49 -3.64 -7.14
N MET A 48 -7.79 -4.76 -6.94
CA MET A 48 -6.74 -4.85 -5.96
C MET A 48 -5.51 -4.00 -6.28
N PRO A 49 -4.96 -4.01 -7.51
CA PRO A 49 -3.80 -3.18 -7.83
C PRO A 49 -4.05 -1.69 -7.56
N ILE A 50 -5.28 -1.24 -7.81
CA ILE A 50 -5.67 0.17 -7.56
C ILE A 50 -5.64 0.47 -6.06
N LEU A 51 -6.28 -0.37 -5.24
CA LEU A 51 -6.31 -0.18 -3.78
C LEU A 51 -4.91 -0.30 -3.17
N PHE A 52 -4.08 -1.18 -3.69
CA PHE A 52 -2.69 -1.33 -3.29
C PHE A 52 -1.89 -0.05 -3.56
N ASN A 53 -1.97 0.48 -4.78
CA ASN A 53 -1.30 1.74 -5.13
C ASN A 53 -1.78 2.91 -4.25
N TYR A 54 -3.07 3.01 -3.97
CA TYR A 54 -3.59 4.03 -3.04
C TYR A 54 -3.03 3.89 -1.62
N ALA A 55 -2.83 2.67 -1.14
CA ALA A 55 -2.25 2.43 0.17
C ALA A 55 -0.77 2.86 0.21
N ILE A 56 0.00 2.51 -0.82
CA ILE A 56 1.42 2.90 -0.94
C ILE A 56 1.56 4.43 -1.06
N ASP A 57 0.82 5.06 -1.97
CA ASP A 57 0.82 6.52 -2.17
C ASP A 57 0.46 7.27 -0.87
N TRP A 58 -0.52 6.76 -0.11
CA TRP A 58 -0.86 7.34 1.19
C TRP A 58 0.28 7.22 2.21
N VAL A 59 0.99 6.09 2.25
CA VAL A 59 2.14 5.90 3.15
C VAL A 59 3.29 6.81 2.72
N LEU A 60 3.66 6.81 1.44
CA LEU A 60 4.78 7.58 0.91
C LEU A 60 4.50 9.09 1.00
N GLY A 61 3.32 9.55 0.62
CA GLY A 61 2.91 10.96 0.76
C GLY A 61 2.80 11.44 2.22
N LYS A 62 2.67 10.53 3.19
CA LYS A 62 2.74 10.84 4.63
C LYS A 62 4.16 10.99 5.14
N VAL A 63 5.11 10.24 4.56
CA VAL A 63 6.45 10.07 5.12
C VAL A 63 7.55 10.72 4.30
N LEU A 64 7.39 11.00 3.01
CA LEU A 64 8.44 11.60 2.19
C LEU A 64 8.29 13.12 2.15
N GLN A 65 9.41 13.83 2.29
CA GLN A 65 9.49 15.28 2.16
C GLN A 65 10.26 15.66 0.89
N GLU A 66 9.99 16.82 0.32
CA GLU A 66 10.65 17.30 -0.91
C GLU A 66 12.19 17.30 -0.81
N ASN A 67 12.72 17.53 0.40
CA ASN A 67 14.17 17.58 0.66
C ASN A 67 14.80 16.22 0.99
N ASP A 68 14.00 15.15 1.10
CA ASP A 68 14.52 13.79 1.38
C ASP A 68 15.20 13.18 0.13
N GLY A 69 14.84 13.67 -1.07
CA GLY A 69 15.18 13.09 -2.37
C GLY A 69 16.52 13.50 -2.97
N ILE A 70 16.74 13.06 -4.22
CA ILE A 70 17.86 13.51 -5.06
C ILE A 70 17.38 14.47 -6.15
N ASP A 71 18.16 15.50 -6.46
CA ASP A 71 17.84 16.42 -7.55
C ASP A 71 18.13 15.76 -8.91
N ILE A 72 17.09 15.61 -9.74
CA ILE A 72 17.21 15.15 -11.12
C ILE A 72 17.29 16.30 -12.13
N ALA A 73 16.86 17.50 -11.72
CA ALA A 73 16.99 18.76 -12.44
C ALA A 73 16.78 19.93 -11.46
N PRO A 74 17.12 21.19 -11.82
CA PRO A 74 16.89 22.34 -10.93
C PRO A 74 15.43 22.44 -10.46
N GLY A 75 15.22 22.37 -9.14
CA GLY A 75 13.89 22.40 -8.52
C GLY A 75 13.03 21.15 -8.76
N ARG A 76 13.64 20.03 -9.16
CA ARG A 76 12.96 18.74 -9.35
C ARG A 76 13.71 17.66 -8.56
N GLY A 77 13.27 17.47 -7.33
CA GLY A 77 13.67 16.35 -6.49
C GLY A 77 12.89 15.08 -6.83
N LEU A 78 13.54 13.94 -6.68
CA LEU A 78 12.93 12.61 -6.78
C LEU A 78 13.22 11.83 -5.50
N THR A 79 12.17 11.43 -4.79
CA THR A 79 12.25 10.77 -3.48
C THR A 79 12.13 9.25 -3.58
N ASP A 80 11.42 8.75 -4.59
CA ASP A 80 11.02 7.36 -4.69
C ASP A 80 10.71 6.96 -6.14
N LEU A 81 10.78 5.65 -6.38
CA LEU A 81 10.32 4.97 -7.59
C LEU A 81 9.56 3.71 -7.18
N ASP A 82 8.33 3.58 -7.66
CA ASP A 82 7.44 2.49 -7.27
C ASP A 82 7.05 1.63 -8.47
N TYR A 83 7.08 0.32 -8.29
CA TYR A 83 6.54 -0.64 -9.23
C TYR A 83 5.90 -1.83 -8.51
N ALA A 84 4.56 -1.92 -8.56
CA ALA A 84 3.82 -2.90 -7.78
C ALA A 84 4.27 -2.86 -6.30
N ASP A 85 4.72 -3.97 -5.73
CA ASP A 85 5.22 -4.08 -4.37
C ASP A 85 6.69 -3.66 -4.17
N ASP A 86 7.42 -3.36 -5.25
CA ASP A 86 8.80 -2.88 -5.19
C ASP A 86 8.84 -1.35 -5.07
N ILE A 87 9.53 -0.86 -4.04
CA ILE A 87 9.74 0.57 -3.77
C ILE A 87 11.24 0.84 -3.63
N ALA A 88 11.74 1.80 -4.40
CA ALA A 88 13.12 2.27 -4.32
C ALA A 88 13.16 3.72 -3.80
N LEU A 89 13.67 3.91 -2.58
CA LEU A 89 13.86 5.23 -1.99
C LEU A 89 15.20 5.83 -2.44
N LEU A 90 15.19 7.13 -2.75
CA LEU A 90 16.33 7.86 -3.30
C LEU A 90 16.70 9.00 -2.37
N THR A 91 17.99 9.09 -2.01
CA THR A 91 18.51 10.16 -1.16
C THR A 91 20.03 10.29 -1.30
N ALA A 92 20.59 11.39 -0.80
CA ALA A 92 22.00 11.74 -0.96
C ALA A 92 22.95 11.01 0.01
N SER A 93 22.44 10.49 1.14
CA SER A 93 23.27 9.87 2.16
C SER A 93 22.67 8.60 2.76
N PHE A 94 23.53 7.72 3.27
CA PHE A 94 23.09 6.52 3.97
C PHE A 94 22.30 6.83 5.25
N GLY A 95 22.65 7.90 5.96
CA GLY A 95 21.96 8.31 7.18
C GLY A 95 20.52 8.74 6.90
N ASP A 96 20.34 9.52 5.83
CA ASP A 96 19.00 9.96 5.39
C ASP A 96 18.19 8.76 4.91
N LEU A 97 18.81 7.81 4.19
CA LEU A 97 18.14 6.59 3.73
C LEU A 97 17.62 5.76 4.90
N GLN A 98 18.45 5.58 5.93
CA GLN A 98 18.05 4.85 7.13
C GLN A 98 16.89 5.54 7.86
N SER A 99 16.87 6.88 7.89
CA SER A 99 15.77 7.68 8.45
C SER A 99 14.48 7.51 7.65
N MET A 100 14.56 7.63 6.32
CA MET A 100 13.41 7.45 5.42
C MET A 100 12.79 6.06 5.57
N VAL A 101 13.61 4.99 5.50
CA VAL A 101 13.13 3.61 5.67
C VAL A 101 12.46 3.42 7.04
N SER A 102 13.01 4.01 8.10
CA SER A 102 12.42 3.91 9.44
C SER A 102 11.03 4.56 9.51
N ARG A 103 10.87 5.76 8.91
CA ARG A 103 9.59 6.48 8.83
C ARG A 103 8.56 5.70 8.02
N VAL A 104 8.96 5.20 6.85
CA VAL A 104 8.09 4.34 6.00
C VAL A 104 7.62 3.13 6.80
N ASN A 105 8.52 2.41 7.47
CA ASN A 105 8.18 1.24 8.27
C ASN A 105 7.22 1.56 9.43
N GLU A 106 7.40 2.71 10.09
CA GLU A 106 6.51 3.14 11.17
C GLU A 106 5.08 3.38 10.66
N VAL A 107 4.92 4.11 9.56
CA VAL A 107 3.61 4.44 8.99
C VAL A 107 2.97 3.22 8.31
N ALA A 108 3.74 2.40 7.61
CA ALA A 108 3.24 1.21 6.91
C ALA A 108 2.54 0.21 7.86
N LYS A 109 3.02 0.10 9.11
CA LYS A 109 2.38 -0.73 10.14
C LYS A 109 0.93 -0.32 10.45
N SER A 110 0.56 0.94 10.20
CA SER A 110 -0.81 1.41 10.38
C SER A 110 -1.77 1.02 9.25
N VAL A 111 -1.23 0.55 8.11
CA VAL A 111 -1.99 0.24 6.89
C VAL A 111 -2.04 -1.27 6.59
N LEU A 112 -1.13 -2.05 7.18
CA LEU A 112 -0.93 -3.50 6.93
C LEU A 112 -2.11 -4.43 7.31
N CYS A 113 -3.30 -3.88 7.60
CA CYS A 113 -4.53 -4.61 7.92
C CYS A 113 -5.61 -4.50 6.82
N LEU A 114 -5.28 -4.08 5.59
CA LEU A 114 -6.16 -4.32 4.43
C LEU A 114 -6.29 -5.81 4.17
#